data_AF-A0A0P6YGV1-F1
#
_entry.id   AF-A0A0P6YGV1-F1
#
_cell.length_a   1.000
_cell.length_b   1.000
_cell.length_c   1.000
_cell.angle_alpha   90.00
_cell.angle_beta   90.00
_cell.angle_gamma   90.00
#
_symmetry.space_group_name_H-M   'P 1'
#
loop_
_entity.id
_entity.type
_entity.pdbx_description
1 polymer ?
#
loop_
_entity_poly.entity_id
_entity_poly.type
_entity_poly.pdbx_seq_one_letter_code
_entity_poly.pdbx_strand_id
1 'polypeptide(L)'
;MEIEVDLNGLKISNLAVIALVVVLVILGMVGYRVTPEGNRILTWEDWQVQKAHLAYRREVGVLQSALDRLAQVMNRTPDPLRAQMTADRVLRDLDEVRLAVLEPAKGAVSEAALAVRAWALGGERDAAVQAVARAVEVVQQVAEEVK
;
A
#
# COMPACT_ATOMS: atom_id res chain seq x y z
N MET A 1 -48.60 15.78 11.31
CA MET A 1 -48.16 17.08 11.83
C MET A 1 -46.88 17.39 11.07
N GLU A 2 -47.03 18.09 9.96
CA GLU A 2 -45.91 18.41 9.07
C GLU A 2 -45.24 19.67 9.59
N ILE A 3 -43.95 19.58 9.91
CA ILE A 3 -43.17 20.73 10.36
C ILE A 3 -42.64 21.40 9.09
N GLU A 4 -43.36 22.42 8.63
CA GLU A 4 -42.96 23.27 7.51
C GLU A 4 -41.90 24.26 8.01
N VAL A 5 -40.66 24.08 7.55
CA VAL A 5 -39.55 24.99 7.86
C VAL A 5 -39.41 25.96 6.69
N ASP A 6 -39.99 27.15 6.83
CA ASP A 6 -39.92 28.21 5.82
C ASP A 6 -38.60 28.99 5.97
N LEU A 7 -37.63 28.66 5.13
CA LEU A 7 -36.34 29.36 5.02
C LEU A 7 -36.31 30.08 3.66
N ASN A 8 -36.98 31.23 3.60
CA ASN A 8 -36.94 32.26 2.56
C ASN A 8 -36.72 31.76 1.11
N GLY A 9 -37.82 31.44 0.44
CA GLY A 9 -37.93 31.47 -1.03
C GLY A 9 -37.54 30.19 -1.79
N LEU A 10 -37.04 29.16 -1.10
CA LEU A 10 -36.82 27.84 -1.69
C LEU A 10 -37.85 26.87 -1.10
N LYS A 11 -38.79 26.39 -1.91
CA LYS A 11 -39.72 25.30 -1.53
C LYS A 11 -38.94 23.99 -1.41
N ILE A 12 -38.29 23.78 -0.27
CA ILE A 12 -37.54 22.57 0.01
C ILE A 12 -38.55 21.50 0.45
N SER A 13 -38.68 20.41 -0.32
CA SER A 13 -39.57 19.31 0.07
C SER A 13 -39.06 18.63 1.34
N ASN A 14 -39.96 18.04 2.14
CA ASN A 14 -39.60 17.29 3.36
C ASN A 14 -38.53 16.21 3.08
N LEU A 15 -38.55 15.64 1.88
CA LEU A 15 -37.59 14.63 1.41
C LEU A 15 -36.19 15.23 1.21
N ALA A 16 -36.09 16.49 0.73
CA ALA A 16 -34.83 17.20 0.60
C ALA A 16 -34.24 17.62 1.96
N VAL A 17 -35.09 17.98 2.94
CA VAL A 17 -34.64 18.24 4.32
C VAL A 17 -34.09 16.96 4.95
N ILE A 18 -34.80 15.84 4.82
CA ILE A 18 -34.33 14.53 5.32
C ILE A 18 -33.03 14.13 4.63
N ALA A 19 -32.92 14.27 3.31
CA ALA A 19 -31.70 13.97 2.58
C ALA A 19 -30.51 14.83 3.06
N LEU A 20 -30.74 16.12 3.31
CA LEU A 20 -29.72 17.02 3.84
C LEU A 20 -29.25 16.59 5.24
N VAL A 21 -30.19 16.26 6.13
CA VAL A 21 -29.86 15.77 7.48
C VAL A 21 -29.07 14.47 7.42
N VAL A 22 -29.47 13.53 6.55
CA VAL A 22 -28.74 12.27 6.35
C VAL A 22 -27.32 12.53 5.84
N VAL A 23 -27.15 13.43 4.87
CA VAL A 23 -25.82 13.81 4.38
C VAL A 23 -24.96 14.43 5.49
N LEU A 24 -25.53 15.30 6.33
CA LEU A 24 -24.83 15.90 7.46
C LEU A 24 -24.43 14.87 8.52
N VAL A 25 -25.29 13.89 8.82
CA VAL A 25 -24.98 12.80 9.75
C VAL A 25 -23.86 11.91 9.20
N ILE A 26 -23.89 11.57 7.91
CA ILE A 26 -22.83 10.80 7.26
C ILE A 26 -21.51 11.57 7.29
N LEU A 27 -21.53 12.87 6.98
CA LEU A 27 -20.34 13.73 7.07
C LEU A 27 -19.80 13.82 8.50
N GLY A 28 -20.66 13.94 9.51
CA GLY A 28 -20.27 13.94 10.91
C GLY A 28 -19.67 12.60 11.36
N MET A 29 -20.22 11.48 10.90
CA MET A 29 -19.72 10.13 11.20
C MET A 29 -18.37 9.84 10.52
N VAL A 30 -18.20 10.28 9.27
CA VAL A 30 -16.93 10.20 8.54
C VAL A 30 -15.89 11.10 9.20
N GLY A 31 -16.27 12.32 9.57
CA GLY A 31 -15.43 13.24 10.33
C GLY A 31 -14.95 12.59 11.63
N TYR A 32 -15.85 12.03 12.43
CA TYR A 32 -15.51 11.38 13.70
C TYR A 32 -14.52 10.22 13.55
N ARG A 33 -14.65 9.40 12.50
CA ARG A 33 -13.72 8.29 12.26
C ARG A 33 -12.33 8.72 11.82
N VAL A 34 -12.22 9.91 11.23
CA VAL A 34 -10.97 10.43 10.67
C VAL A 34 -10.31 11.44 11.62
N THR A 35 -11.05 11.96 12.62
CA THR A 35 -10.52 12.91 13.60
C THR A 35 -9.63 12.17 14.62
N PRO A 36 -8.34 12.51 14.74
CA PRO A 36 -7.43 11.88 15.70
C PRO A 36 -7.79 12.27 17.15
N GLU A 37 -7.32 11.47 18.10
CA GLU A 37 -7.59 11.64 19.54
C GLU A 37 -7.27 13.07 20.01
N GLY A 38 -8.24 13.73 20.66
CA GLY A 38 -8.03 15.04 21.29
C GLY A 38 -8.83 16.23 20.73
N ASN A 39 -9.92 16.00 19.99
CA ASN A 39 -10.85 17.08 19.58
C ASN A 39 -10.18 18.19 18.73
N ARG A 40 -9.14 17.85 17.97
CA ARG A 40 -8.45 18.75 17.03
C ARG A 40 -9.05 18.60 15.64
N ILE A 41 -9.37 19.74 15.01
CA ILE A 41 -9.82 19.78 13.62
C ILE A 41 -8.69 19.26 12.73
N LEU A 42 -8.98 18.29 11.87
CA LEU A 42 -8.04 17.74 10.90
C LEU A 42 -7.49 18.87 10.04
N THR A 43 -6.21 19.18 10.17
CA THR A 43 -5.59 20.18 9.30
C THR A 43 -5.34 19.57 7.92
N TRP A 44 -5.19 20.43 6.91
CA TRP A 44 -4.80 19.97 5.58
C TRP A 44 -3.45 19.22 5.59
N GLU A 45 -2.55 19.61 6.50
CA GLU A 45 -1.27 18.94 6.72
C GLU A 45 -1.46 17.52 7.25
N ASP A 46 -2.33 17.33 8.26
CA ASP A 46 -2.64 15.99 8.80
C ASP A 46 -3.20 15.06 7.72
N TRP A 47 -4.04 15.59 6.82
CA TRP A 47 -4.57 14.82 5.69
C TRP A 47 -3.46 14.41 4.70
N GLN A 48 -2.53 15.31 4.39
CA GLN A 48 -1.40 14.99 3.51
C GLN A 48 -0.50 13.92 4.12
N VAL A 49 -0.24 13.98 5.43
CA VAL A 49 0.53 12.97 6.16
C VAL A 49 -0.17 11.60 6.11
N GLN A 50 -1.48 11.55 6.37
CA GLN A 50 -2.23 10.29 6.25
C GLN A 50 -2.17 9.71 4.83
N LYS A 51 -2.31 10.57 3.81
CA LYS A 51 -2.20 10.14 2.41
C LYS A 51 -0.81 9.57 2.10
N ALA A 52 0.25 10.18 2.62
CA ALA A 52 1.60 9.69 2.49
C ALA A 52 1.79 8.33 3.18
N HIS A 53 1.25 8.13 4.39
CA HIS A 53 1.29 6.83 5.07
C HIS A 53 0.53 5.75 4.31
N LEU A 54 -0.61 6.06 3.71
CA LEU A 54 -1.36 5.11 2.89
C LEU A 54 -0.57 4.71 1.63
N ALA A 55 0.06 5.66 0.96
CA ALA A 55 0.94 5.38 -0.18
C ALA A 55 2.13 4.50 0.23
N TYR A 56 2.78 4.85 1.35
CA TYR A 56 3.89 4.08 1.91
C TYR A 56 3.52 2.63 2.21
N ARG A 57 2.43 2.39 2.95
CA ARG A 57 1.97 1.04 3.27
C ARG A 57 1.65 0.22 2.02
N ARG A 58 1.06 0.85 1.02
CA ARG A 58 0.78 0.19 -0.27
C ARG A 58 2.06 -0.24 -0.96
N GLU A 59 3.05 0.65 -1.07
CA GLU A 59 4.31 0.36 -1.75
C GLU A 59 5.16 -0.69 -1.00
N VAL A 60 5.19 -0.66 0.34
CA VAL A 60 5.79 -1.73 1.14
C VAL A 60 5.09 -3.08 0.88
N GLY A 61 3.76 -3.09 0.75
CA GLY A 61 3.01 -4.29 0.38
C GLY A 61 3.41 -4.86 -1.00
N VAL A 62 3.73 -3.99 -1.97
CA VAL A 62 4.24 -4.42 -3.28
C VAL A 62 5.58 -5.16 -3.10
N LEU A 63 6.52 -4.58 -2.35
CA LEU A 63 7.83 -5.19 -2.09
C LEU A 63 7.73 -6.54 -1.37
N GLN A 64 6.88 -6.63 -0.34
CA GLN A 64 6.62 -7.89 0.38
C GLN A 64 6.05 -8.96 -0.55
N SER A 65 5.05 -8.59 -1.36
CA SER A 65 4.43 -9.53 -2.30
C SER A 65 5.40 -10.00 -3.38
N ALA A 66 6.36 -9.16 -3.78
CA ALA A 66 7.41 -9.53 -4.72
C ALA A 66 8.37 -10.58 -4.11
N LEU A 67 8.77 -10.38 -2.86
CA LEU A 67 9.62 -11.34 -2.13
C LEU A 67 8.93 -12.69 -1.92
N ASP A 68 7.64 -12.68 -1.58
CA ASP A 68 6.86 -13.91 -1.43
C ASP A 68 6.83 -14.72 -2.74
N ARG A 69 6.70 -14.04 -3.88
CA ARG A 69 6.73 -14.71 -5.20
C ARG A 69 8.09 -15.30 -5.50
N LEU A 70 9.18 -14.59 -5.20
CA LEU A 70 10.55 -15.10 -5.38
C LEU A 70 10.80 -16.32 -4.49
N ALA A 71 10.39 -16.26 -3.22
CA ALA A 71 10.49 -17.38 -2.29
C ALA A 71 9.67 -18.61 -2.76
N GLN A 72 8.47 -18.40 -3.29
CA GLN A 72 7.64 -19.47 -3.85
C GLN A 72 8.27 -20.17 -5.06
N VAL A 73 9.02 -19.44 -5.89
CA VAL A 73 9.76 -20.04 -7.00
C VAL A 73 10.89 -20.92 -6.48
N MET A 74 11.63 -20.45 -5.47
CA MET A 74 12.76 -21.18 -4.90
C MET A 74 12.39 -22.42 -4.08
N ASN A 75 11.16 -22.49 -3.57
CA ASN A 75 10.65 -23.63 -2.82
C ASN A 75 10.21 -24.82 -3.70
N ARG A 76 10.26 -24.67 -5.03
CA ARG A 76 9.95 -25.74 -5.98
C ARG A 76 11.22 -26.21 -6.71
N THR A 77 11.11 -27.29 -7.46
CA THR A 77 12.14 -27.75 -8.39
C THR A 77 12.58 -26.59 -9.30
N PRO A 78 13.89 -26.40 -9.56
CA PRO A 78 14.36 -25.32 -10.41
C PRO A 78 13.70 -25.36 -11.78
N ASP A 79 12.95 -24.31 -12.12
CA ASP A 79 12.30 -24.10 -13.41
C ASP A 79 12.79 -22.76 -13.98
N PRO A 80 13.72 -22.76 -14.97
CA PRO A 80 14.33 -21.55 -15.51
C PRO A 80 13.30 -20.59 -16.09
N LEU A 81 12.29 -21.13 -16.76
CA LEU A 81 11.28 -20.34 -17.45
C LEU A 81 10.36 -19.64 -16.43
N ARG A 82 9.94 -20.37 -15.39
CA ARG A 82 9.12 -19.80 -14.30
C ARG A 82 9.89 -18.78 -13.48
N ALA A 83 11.16 -19.03 -13.20
CA ALA A 83 12.01 -18.08 -12.48
C ALA A 83 12.21 -16.79 -13.27
N GLN A 84 12.47 -16.89 -14.57
CA GLN A 84 12.61 -15.72 -15.44
C GLN A 84 11.32 -14.91 -15.50
N MET A 85 10.17 -15.55 -15.76
CA MET A 85 8.87 -14.84 -15.77
C MET A 85 8.54 -14.18 -14.44
N THR A 86 8.92 -14.81 -13.32
CA THR A 86 8.67 -14.26 -11.99
C THR A 86 9.59 -13.08 -11.72
N ALA A 87 10.89 -13.18 -12.04
CA ALA A 87 11.82 -12.08 -11.92
C ALA A 87 11.39 -10.88 -12.79
N ASP A 88 11.02 -11.10 -14.05
CA ASP A 88 10.57 -10.04 -14.96
C ASP A 88 9.24 -9.40 -14.51
N ARG A 89 8.37 -10.16 -13.83
CA ARG A 89 7.16 -9.60 -13.21
C ARG A 89 7.54 -8.76 -11.98
N VAL A 90 8.40 -9.28 -11.10
CA VAL A 90 8.86 -8.55 -9.92
C VAL A 90 9.52 -7.23 -10.33
N LEU A 91 10.44 -7.24 -11.29
CA LEU A 91 11.12 -6.03 -11.75
C LEU A 91 10.14 -4.98 -12.31
N ARG A 92 9.06 -5.40 -12.98
CA ARG A 92 7.99 -4.48 -13.41
C ARG A 92 7.15 -3.97 -12.23
N ASP A 93 6.83 -4.82 -11.26
CA ASP A 93 6.09 -4.41 -10.07
C ASP A 93 6.91 -3.37 -9.26
N LEU A 94 8.24 -3.42 -9.31
CA LEU A 94 9.13 -2.43 -8.70
C LEU A 94 9.04 -1.03 -9.34
N ASP A 95 8.59 -0.91 -10.58
CA ASP A 95 8.35 0.39 -11.22
C ASP A 95 7.13 1.11 -10.63
N GLU A 96 6.24 0.37 -9.94
CA GLU A 96 5.11 0.95 -9.20
C GLU A 96 5.53 1.60 -7.87
N VAL A 97 6.72 1.25 -7.35
CA VAL A 97 7.29 1.83 -6.14
C VAL A 97 7.99 3.14 -6.49
N ARG A 98 7.47 4.25 -5.95
CA ARG A 98 7.84 5.63 -6.31
C ARG A 98 8.45 6.41 -5.15
N LEU A 99 8.24 5.96 -3.92
CA LEU A 99 8.71 6.66 -2.74
C LEU A 99 10.24 6.51 -2.61
N ALA A 100 10.95 7.63 -2.59
CA ALA A 100 12.41 7.66 -2.51
C ALA A 100 12.96 6.97 -1.26
N VAL A 101 12.22 6.98 -0.15
CA VAL A 101 12.59 6.29 1.09
C VAL A 101 12.65 4.77 0.92
N LEU A 102 11.95 4.21 -0.07
CA LEU A 102 11.90 2.78 -0.37
C LEU A 102 12.95 2.35 -1.41
N GLU A 103 13.75 3.26 -1.97
CA GLU A 103 14.76 2.92 -2.99
C GLU A 103 15.79 1.88 -2.52
N PRO A 104 16.31 1.91 -1.27
CA PRO A 104 17.20 0.85 -0.78
C PRO A 104 16.52 -0.53 -0.78
N ALA A 105 15.25 -0.59 -0.37
CA ALA A 105 14.48 -1.83 -0.34
C ALA A 105 14.16 -2.32 -1.76
N LYS A 106 13.81 -1.42 -2.67
CA LYS A 106 13.62 -1.70 -4.10
C LYS A 106 14.89 -2.27 -4.74
N GLY A 107 16.05 -1.67 -4.45
CA GLY A 107 17.36 -2.17 -4.89
C GLY A 107 17.61 -3.60 -4.43
N ALA A 108 17.39 -3.88 -3.14
CA ALA A 108 17.57 -5.21 -2.58
C ALA A 108 16.62 -6.26 -3.22
N VAL A 109 15.35 -5.91 -3.45
CA VAL A 109 14.39 -6.82 -4.13
C VAL A 109 14.77 -7.05 -5.59
N SER A 110 15.27 -6.04 -6.29
CA SER A 110 15.79 -6.17 -7.65
C SER A 110 16.98 -7.13 -7.72
N GLU A 111 17.95 -6.97 -6.81
CA GLU A 111 19.09 -7.89 -6.70
C GLU A 111 18.65 -9.33 -6.43
N ALA A 112 17.69 -9.51 -5.51
CA ALA A 112 17.12 -10.81 -5.22
C ALA A 112 16.45 -11.45 -6.45
N ALA A 113 15.68 -10.68 -7.22
CA ALA A 113 15.04 -11.17 -8.45
C ALA A 113 16.07 -11.64 -9.49
N LEU A 114 17.15 -10.88 -9.68
CA LEU A 114 18.25 -11.24 -10.57
C LEU A 114 18.99 -12.50 -10.09
N ALA A 115 19.23 -12.62 -8.79
CA ALA A 115 19.88 -13.80 -8.21
C ALA A 115 19.03 -15.07 -8.37
N VAL A 116 17.72 -14.99 -8.17
CA VAL A 116 16.79 -16.12 -8.41
C VAL A 116 16.79 -16.54 -9.87
N ARG A 117 16.81 -15.58 -10.80
CA ARG A 117 16.93 -15.87 -12.23
C ARG A 117 18.26 -16.56 -12.54
N ALA A 118 19.37 -16.09 -11.97
CA ALA A 118 20.69 -16.70 -12.17
C ALA A 118 20.75 -18.13 -11.63
N TRP A 119 20.21 -18.39 -10.43
CA TRP A 119 20.10 -19.73 -9.87
C TRP A 119 19.34 -20.69 -10.79
N ALA A 120 18.20 -20.26 -11.32
CA ALA A 120 17.39 -21.12 -12.18
C ALA A 120 18.06 -21.45 -13.53
N LEU A 121 19.04 -20.64 -13.96
CA LEU A 121 19.89 -20.89 -15.13
C LEU A 121 21.12 -21.78 -14.82
N GLY A 122 21.20 -22.35 -13.61
CA GLY A 122 22.31 -23.20 -13.17
C GLY A 122 23.33 -22.51 -12.27
N GLY A 123 23.04 -21.29 -11.80
CA GLY A 123 23.84 -20.61 -10.79
C GLY A 123 23.69 -21.21 -9.39
N GLU A 124 24.46 -20.68 -8.43
CA GLU A 124 24.45 -21.16 -7.04
C GLU A 124 23.14 -20.81 -6.32
N ARG A 125 22.51 -21.83 -5.73
CA ARG A 125 21.27 -21.65 -4.96
C ARG A 125 21.49 -20.79 -3.72
N ASP A 126 22.61 -20.97 -3.04
CA ASP A 126 22.90 -20.26 -1.79
C ASP A 126 23.04 -18.75 -2.01
N ALA A 127 23.60 -18.33 -3.15
CA ALA A 127 23.65 -16.92 -3.54
C ALA A 127 22.23 -16.32 -3.70
N ALA A 128 21.31 -17.04 -4.35
CA ALA A 128 19.92 -16.61 -4.48
C ALA A 128 19.20 -16.57 -3.13
N VAL A 129 19.43 -17.55 -2.26
CA VAL A 129 18.88 -17.59 -0.89
C VAL A 129 19.36 -16.40 -0.09
N GLN A 130 20.66 -16.11 -0.10
CA GLN A 130 21.23 -14.97 0.63
C GLN A 130 20.70 -13.63 0.13
N ALA A 131 20.56 -13.48 -1.21
CA ALA A 131 20.01 -12.26 -1.79
C ALA A 131 18.54 -12.05 -1.38
N VAL A 132 17.72 -13.09 -1.43
CA VAL A 132 16.32 -13.02 -0.98
C VAL A 132 16.23 -12.75 0.53
N ALA A 133 17.06 -13.40 1.36
CA ALA A 133 17.07 -13.18 2.80
C ALA A 133 17.46 -11.74 3.16
N ARG A 134 18.48 -11.18 2.52
CA ARG A 134 18.88 -9.78 2.68
C ARG A 134 17.76 -8.83 2.29
N ALA A 135 17.09 -9.11 1.17
CA ALA A 135 15.98 -8.27 0.73
C ALA A 135 14.78 -8.32 1.68
N VAL A 136 14.49 -9.48 2.28
CA VAL A 136 13.48 -9.63 3.34
C VAL A 136 13.85 -8.77 4.55
N GLU A 137 15.10 -8.83 5.01
CA GLU A 137 15.56 -8.03 6.15
C GLU A 137 15.39 -6.53 5.91
N VAL A 138 15.83 -6.03 4.75
CA VAL A 138 15.70 -4.61 4.40
C VAL A 138 14.24 -4.19 4.32
N VAL A 139 13.38 -5.00 3.68
CA VAL A 139 11.94 -4.69 3.59
C VAL A 139 11.27 -4.74 4.97
N GLN A 140 11.69 -5.64 5.86
CA GLN A 140 11.17 -5.72 7.23
C GLN A 140 11.57 -4.50 8.06
N GLN A 141 12.83 -4.07 8.01
CA GLN A 141 13.29 -2.87 8.72
C GLN A 141 12.45 -1.64 8.33
N VAL A 142 12.23 -1.47 7.03
CA VAL A 142 11.41 -0.39 6.47
C VAL A 142 9.93 -0.56 6.86
N ALA A 143 9.40 -1.78 6.91
CA ALA A 143 8.03 -2.02 7.37
C ALA A 143 7.83 -1.75 8.87
N GLU A 144 8.86 -1.93 9.70
CA GLU A 144 8.81 -1.71 11.15
C GLU A 144 8.78 -0.23 11.53
N GLU A 145 9.34 0.66 10.71
CA GLU A 145 9.24 2.13 10.90
C GLU A 145 7.80 2.66 10.87
N VAL A 146 6.81 1.83 10.52
CA VAL A 146 5.39 2.19 10.38
C VAL A 146 4.52 1.75 11.57
N LYS A 147 5.03 0.89 12.47
CA LYS A 147 4.29 0.41 13.65
C LYS A 147 4.36 1.40 14.80
#